data_AF-M5U855-F1
#
_entry.id   AF-M5U855-F1
#
_cell.length_a   1.000
_cell.length_b   1.000
_cell.length_c   1.000
_cell.angle_alpha   90.00
_cell.angle_beta   90.00
_cell.angle_gamma   90.00
#
_symmetry.space_group_name_H-M   'P 1'
#
loop_
_entity.id
_entity.type
_entity.pdbx_description
1 polymer ?
#
loop_
_entity_poly.entity_id
_entity_poly.type
_entity_poly.pdbx_seq_one_letter_code
_entity_poly.pdbx_strand_id
1 'polypeptide(L)'
;MKPFLLSLFASLFWVQAAASQNTPLPGVSDPVAPLAGPLMLTGRTELSTVSRRTFAWLANEQDGKLVIVISGDRTIDGHAWEKTMGQVTVLRLESESEANSASTLAVLDGATGIWFADDVTSFAIGTRFDERLRELAQMGVAVGGHGRGAESLGVLVFDAGESRSGFGLLPCGVVQTGGNPDQIEKNRNAADDETAGEESVNAPVAGLVHWEIPPAGAMVVHQGRRVAVVGEDDIVARVPAANGWPERVETFGARIVQLPFTTDLISWTRSAQSRERSVFPPETTSPVEVEKGTLILIGGGGSTDDMWTRFIESAGGPSGNFVCIPQSPDSFSAKKLRDRGCQNVTVLYAEEGLREKANSDTAFLEPLKKADGIFFGGGRTYRFMDAYQHTTAHRLMLDVLERGGVIAGTSAGAQIQGDFLVRGDPRTNQTLWYPGNDTGLSFLRGVIVDVHFAERGRNRTLPRLLSKHPQMLGIGIDEATAIVVTGHQAEVLGRGSAWFYDSSGTQTANKPTPVVIDAGGKYDLKSRTTVR
;
A
#
# COMPACT_ATOMS: atom_id res chain seq x y z
N MET A 1 18.25 47.15 -50.10
CA MET A 1 17.73 46.06 -49.26
C MET A 1 17.42 46.63 -47.89
N LYS A 2 16.31 46.21 -47.29
CA LYS A 2 15.56 46.87 -46.20
C LYS A 2 16.40 47.34 -44.98
N PRO A 3 16.02 48.49 -44.37
CA PRO A 3 16.56 49.00 -43.09
C PRO A 3 15.56 48.87 -41.90
N PHE A 4 16.11 48.99 -40.67
CA PHE A 4 15.60 49.63 -39.43
C PHE A 4 14.19 49.39 -38.80
N LEU A 5 14.21 49.43 -37.44
CA LEU A 5 13.24 49.95 -36.43
C LEU A 5 12.18 49.04 -35.74
N LEU A 6 12.37 48.92 -34.41
CA LEU A 6 11.44 48.98 -33.23
C LEU A 6 10.05 48.30 -33.20
N SER A 7 9.79 47.57 -32.10
CA SER A 7 8.77 47.88 -31.05
C SER A 7 9.02 47.01 -29.80
N LEU A 8 9.42 47.54 -28.63
CA LEU A 8 8.59 47.98 -27.47
C LEU A 8 7.26 47.23 -27.24
N PHE A 9 6.97 46.94 -25.95
CA PHE A 9 5.83 46.26 -25.27
C PHE A 9 6.17 44.83 -24.79
N ALA A 10 6.02 44.42 -23.54
CA ALA A 10 5.59 45.08 -22.30
C ALA A 10 6.11 44.26 -21.10
N SER A 11 6.37 44.95 -20.00
CA SER A 11 6.58 44.44 -18.65
C SER A 11 5.30 43.80 -18.05
N LEU A 12 5.49 42.98 -17.01
CA LEU A 12 4.51 42.28 -16.14
C LEU A 12 4.01 40.92 -16.66
N PHE A 13 4.39 39.82 -15.98
CA PHE A 13 3.51 39.05 -15.08
C PHE A 13 4.25 37.80 -14.53
N TRP A 14 4.49 37.82 -13.20
CA TRP A 14 4.43 36.74 -12.21
C TRP A 14 5.10 35.36 -12.41
N VAL A 15 6.00 35.05 -11.47
CA VAL A 15 5.97 33.88 -10.56
C VAL A 15 4.90 32.83 -10.87
N GLN A 16 5.32 31.65 -11.36
CA GLN A 16 4.86 30.33 -10.91
C GLN A 16 5.54 29.22 -11.74
N ALA A 17 6.61 28.66 -11.19
CA ALA A 17 7.09 27.32 -11.53
C ALA A 17 7.20 26.52 -10.22
N ALA A 18 6.10 26.49 -9.47
CA ALA A 18 5.89 25.65 -8.30
C ALA A 18 4.44 25.15 -8.33
N ALA A 19 4.08 24.47 -9.43
CA ALA A 19 2.78 23.85 -9.60
C ALA A 19 2.84 22.78 -10.71
N SER A 20 3.33 21.58 -10.38
CA SER A 20 2.91 20.31 -11.03
C SER A 20 3.74 19.10 -10.55
N GLN A 21 3.79 18.84 -9.25
CA GLN A 21 3.96 17.45 -8.78
C GLN A 21 2.93 17.18 -7.70
N ASN A 22 2.26 16.02 -7.80
CA ASN A 22 1.30 15.45 -6.83
C ASN A 22 -0.20 15.76 -7.00
N THR A 23 -0.68 15.75 -8.24
CA THR A 23 -1.98 15.12 -8.54
C THR A 23 -1.63 13.80 -9.24
N PRO A 24 -2.21 12.63 -8.89
CA PRO A 24 -1.95 11.42 -9.67
C PRO A 24 -2.28 11.74 -11.12
N LEU A 25 -1.29 11.60 -12.01
CA LEU A 25 -1.50 11.70 -13.44
C LEU A 25 -2.64 10.73 -13.80
N PRO A 26 -3.56 11.09 -14.71
CA PRO A 26 -4.42 10.09 -15.33
C PRO A 26 -3.52 8.96 -15.86
N GLY A 27 -3.67 7.74 -15.33
CA GLY A 27 -2.85 6.59 -15.73
C GLY A 27 -1.65 6.23 -14.84
N VAL A 28 -1.54 6.73 -13.59
CA VAL A 28 -0.66 6.08 -12.60
C VAL A 28 -1.18 4.66 -12.37
N SER A 29 -0.37 3.66 -12.75
CA SER A 29 -0.67 2.25 -12.57
C SER A 29 -0.86 1.93 -11.09
N ASP A 30 -1.85 1.07 -10.86
CA ASP A 30 -2.51 0.83 -9.59
C ASP A 30 -1.53 0.38 -8.47
N PRO A 31 -1.61 0.89 -7.21
CA PRO A 31 -1.09 0.17 -6.08
C PRO A 31 -1.81 -1.18 -6.00
N VAL A 32 -1.01 -2.22 -6.14
CA VAL A 32 -1.39 -3.61 -6.41
C VAL A 32 -2.52 -4.13 -5.51
N ALA A 33 -3.51 -4.75 -6.16
CA ALA A 33 -4.62 -5.44 -5.51
C ALA A 33 -4.11 -6.64 -4.69
N PRO A 34 -4.78 -7.00 -3.58
CA PRO A 34 -4.48 -8.23 -2.87
C PRO A 34 -4.56 -9.45 -3.80
N LEU A 35 -3.68 -10.44 -3.61
CA LEU A 35 -3.80 -11.72 -4.31
C LEU A 35 -5.12 -12.41 -3.96
N ALA A 36 -5.83 -12.94 -4.94
CA ALA A 36 -7.06 -13.69 -4.70
C ALA A 36 -6.75 -15.06 -4.08
N GLY A 37 -5.79 -15.80 -4.67
CA GLY A 37 -5.28 -17.07 -4.15
C GLY A 37 -3.98 -16.94 -3.35
N PRO A 38 -3.63 -17.97 -2.55
CA PRO A 38 -2.33 -18.01 -1.89
C PRO A 38 -1.21 -18.35 -2.88
N LEU A 39 -0.03 -17.79 -2.62
CA LEU A 39 1.19 -18.02 -3.40
C LEU A 39 2.28 -18.56 -2.49
N MET A 40 2.97 -19.64 -2.88
CA MET A 40 4.09 -20.20 -2.10
C MET A 40 5.36 -20.31 -2.93
N LEU A 41 6.43 -19.69 -2.46
CA LEU A 41 7.73 -19.68 -3.12
C LEU A 41 8.77 -20.31 -2.21
N THR A 42 9.56 -21.24 -2.75
CA THR A 42 10.55 -21.98 -1.98
C THR A 42 11.89 -22.01 -2.68
N GLY A 43 12.95 -22.17 -1.90
CA GLY A 43 14.32 -22.27 -2.39
C GLY A 43 14.58 -23.52 -3.24
N ARG A 44 15.86 -23.80 -3.50
CA ARG A 44 16.30 -24.86 -4.42
C ARG A 44 16.43 -26.25 -3.77
N THR A 45 16.32 -26.40 -2.44
CA THR A 45 16.37 -27.74 -1.83
C THR A 45 15.07 -28.50 -2.04
N GLU A 46 15.12 -29.81 -1.79
CA GLU A 46 13.89 -30.59 -1.63
C GLU A 46 12.98 -29.95 -0.58
N LEU A 47 11.67 -30.01 -0.83
CA LEU A 47 10.68 -29.46 0.09
C LEU A 47 10.70 -30.19 1.42
N SER A 48 10.92 -29.43 2.48
CA SER A 48 10.75 -29.90 3.85
C SER A 48 9.32 -30.39 4.08
N THR A 49 9.15 -31.24 5.11
CA THR A 49 7.82 -31.74 5.50
C THR A 49 6.88 -30.59 5.87
N VAL A 50 7.41 -29.53 6.50
CA VAL A 50 6.64 -28.34 6.86
C VAL A 50 6.15 -27.64 5.60
N SER A 51 7.05 -27.28 4.68
CA SER A 51 6.70 -26.56 3.45
C SER A 51 5.68 -27.34 2.61
N ARG A 52 5.86 -28.65 2.47
CA ARG A 52 4.94 -29.52 1.73
C ARG A 52 3.54 -29.56 2.36
N ARG A 53 3.46 -29.75 3.68
CA ARG A 53 2.19 -29.73 4.41
C ARG A 53 1.52 -28.36 4.34
N THR A 54 2.30 -27.27 4.42
CA THR A 54 1.77 -25.92 4.27
C THR A 54 1.14 -25.72 2.90
N PHE A 55 1.81 -26.13 1.81
CA PHE A 55 1.20 -26.01 0.48
C PHE A 55 -0.02 -26.92 0.33
N ALA A 56 0.04 -28.17 0.82
CA ALA A 56 -1.10 -29.07 0.79
C ALA A 56 -2.31 -28.47 1.53
N TRP A 57 -2.10 -27.86 2.69
CA TRP A 57 -3.13 -27.14 3.44
C TRP A 57 -3.76 -26.00 2.64
N LEU A 58 -2.93 -25.19 1.97
CA LEU A 58 -3.40 -24.13 1.07
C LEU A 58 -4.19 -24.68 -0.12
N ALA A 59 -3.83 -25.87 -0.58
CA ALA A 59 -4.41 -26.55 -1.73
C ALA A 59 -5.55 -27.53 -1.37
N ASN A 60 -6.14 -27.44 -0.17
CA ASN A 60 -7.27 -28.27 0.29
C ASN A 60 -6.94 -29.75 0.58
N GLU A 61 -5.67 -30.10 0.78
CA GLU A 61 -5.19 -31.40 1.29
C GLU A 61 -5.84 -32.63 0.61
N GLN A 62 -6.42 -33.53 1.40
CA GLN A 62 -7.05 -34.78 0.96
C GLN A 62 -8.31 -34.56 0.11
N ASP A 63 -8.90 -33.37 0.17
CA ASP A 63 -10.04 -32.99 -0.67
C ASP A 63 -9.58 -32.21 -1.93
N GLY A 64 -8.27 -31.98 -2.06
CA GLY A 64 -7.67 -31.20 -3.12
C GLY A 64 -7.14 -32.01 -4.31
N LYS A 65 -7.10 -31.34 -5.46
CA LYS A 65 -6.40 -31.80 -6.67
C LYS A 65 -5.17 -30.93 -6.91
N LEU A 66 -4.00 -31.56 -6.78
CA LEU A 66 -2.70 -30.95 -7.06
C LEU A 66 -2.27 -31.26 -8.49
N VAL A 67 -1.94 -30.22 -9.26
CA VAL A 67 -1.24 -30.35 -10.54
C VAL A 67 0.21 -29.94 -10.37
N ILE A 68 1.15 -30.85 -10.65
CA ILE A 68 2.59 -30.57 -10.62
C ILE A 68 3.05 -30.33 -12.05
N VAL A 69 3.53 -29.12 -12.32
CA VAL A 69 3.99 -28.70 -13.65
C VAL A 69 5.51 -28.91 -13.75
N ILE A 70 5.93 -29.61 -14.81
CA ILE A 70 7.33 -29.93 -15.10
C ILE A 70 7.68 -29.60 -16.55
N SER A 71 8.96 -29.39 -16.81
CA SER A 71 9.54 -29.34 -18.16
C SER A 71 10.62 -30.41 -18.34
N GLY A 72 10.77 -30.89 -19.57
CA GLY A 72 11.77 -31.90 -19.96
C GLY A 72 11.69 -33.21 -19.18
N ASP A 73 12.79 -33.98 -19.21
CA ASP A 73 12.84 -35.36 -18.69
C ASP A 73 12.97 -35.50 -17.17
N ARG A 74 12.77 -34.42 -16.41
CA ARG A 74 12.78 -34.51 -14.96
C ARG A 74 11.67 -35.45 -14.48
N THR A 75 12.07 -36.41 -13.65
CA THR A 75 11.16 -37.25 -12.88
C THR A 75 11.00 -36.61 -11.51
N ILE A 76 9.76 -36.34 -11.14
CA ILE A 76 9.41 -35.86 -9.80
C ILE A 76 8.74 -36.99 -9.07
N ASP A 77 9.15 -37.21 -7.83
CA ASP A 77 8.47 -38.15 -6.96
C ASP A 77 7.10 -37.60 -6.54
N GLY A 78 6.07 -37.88 -7.34
CA GLY A 78 4.69 -37.57 -7.01
C GLY A 78 4.21 -38.23 -5.70
N HIS A 79 4.79 -39.37 -5.32
CA HIS A 79 4.42 -40.10 -4.09
C HIS A 79 4.68 -39.28 -2.83
N ALA A 80 5.63 -38.34 -2.90
CA ALA A 80 5.92 -37.38 -1.84
C ALA A 80 4.69 -36.54 -1.48
N TRP A 81 3.81 -36.27 -2.45
CA TRP A 81 2.58 -35.47 -2.33
C TRP A 81 1.32 -36.30 -2.14
N GLU A 82 1.28 -37.55 -2.64
CA GLU A 82 0.14 -38.47 -2.48
C GLU A 82 -0.22 -38.74 -1.01
N LYS A 83 0.74 -38.57 -0.09
CA LYS A 83 0.50 -38.68 1.36
C LYS A 83 -0.27 -37.49 1.95
N THR A 84 -0.33 -36.38 1.23
CA THR A 84 -0.87 -35.10 1.71
C THR A 84 -2.01 -34.56 0.84
N MET A 85 -2.10 -35.01 -0.42
CA MET A 85 -3.12 -34.58 -1.38
C MET A 85 -4.05 -35.72 -1.76
N GLY A 86 -5.32 -35.41 -2.02
CA GLY A 86 -6.32 -36.40 -2.45
C GLY A 86 -6.11 -36.88 -3.88
N GLN A 87 -5.71 -35.97 -4.77
CA GLN A 87 -5.37 -36.27 -6.16
C GLN A 87 -4.08 -35.54 -6.53
N VAL A 88 -3.16 -36.24 -7.20
CA VAL A 88 -1.92 -35.67 -7.74
C VAL A 88 -1.85 -36.00 -9.22
N THR A 89 -1.62 -34.99 -10.05
CA THR A 89 -1.41 -35.16 -11.48
C THR A 89 -0.15 -34.43 -11.90
N VAL A 90 0.75 -35.11 -12.60
CA VAL A 90 1.94 -34.50 -13.17
C VAL A 90 1.61 -34.05 -14.59
N LEU A 91 1.71 -32.75 -14.84
CA LEU A 91 1.56 -32.13 -16.15
C LEU A 91 2.93 -31.77 -16.69
N ARG A 92 3.30 -32.42 -17.79
CA ARG A 92 4.52 -32.11 -18.54
C ARG A 92 4.19 -31.14 -19.66
N LEU A 93 4.99 -30.08 -19.76
CA LEU A 93 4.92 -29.11 -20.85
C LEU A 93 6.30 -28.94 -21.45
N GLU A 94 6.42 -29.13 -22.76
CA GLU A 94 7.67 -29.02 -23.52
C GLU A 94 7.56 -28.09 -24.73
N SER A 95 6.34 -27.66 -25.09
CA SER A 95 6.13 -26.77 -26.23
C SER A 95 4.90 -25.86 -26.10
N GLU A 96 4.88 -24.81 -26.92
CA GLU A 96 3.74 -23.89 -27.05
C GLU A 96 2.48 -24.62 -27.54
N SER A 97 2.64 -25.63 -28.42
CA SER A 97 1.51 -26.42 -28.94
C SER A 97 0.84 -27.22 -27.82
N GLU A 98 1.62 -27.82 -26.93
CA GLU A 98 1.10 -28.54 -25.76
C GLU A 98 0.43 -27.59 -24.78
N ALA A 99 1.03 -26.43 -24.51
CA ALA A 99 0.48 -25.39 -23.65
C ALA A 99 -0.88 -24.86 -24.16
N ASN A 100 -1.12 -24.89 -25.46
CA ASN A 100 -2.41 -24.52 -26.07
C ASN A 100 -3.41 -25.68 -26.24
N SER A 101 -3.00 -26.91 -25.92
CA SER A 101 -3.81 -28.12 -26.17
C SER A 101 -4.99 -28.22 -25.21
N ALA A 102 -6.13 -28.75 -25.71
CA ALA A 102 -7.31 -28.97 -24.87
C ALA A 102 -7.06 -29.99 -23.74
N SER A 103 -6.19 -30.98 -23.98
CA SER A 103 -5.78 -31.97 -22.97
C SER A 103 -5.04 -31.33 -21.81
N THR A 104 -4.14 -30.39 -22.07
CA THR A 104 -3.43 -29.63 -21.03
C THR A 104 -4.39 -28.85 -20.16
N LEU A 105 -5.33 -28.13 -20.79
CA LEU A 105 -6.31 -27.33 -20.05
C LEU A 105 -7.24 -28.21 -19.20
N ALA A 106 -7.65 -29.37 -19.71
CA ALA A 106 -8.47 -30.32 -18.97
C ALA A 106 -7.77 -30.87 -17.71
N VAL A 107 -6.44 -30.98 -17.72
CA VAL A 107 -5.68 -31.37 -16.52
C VAL A 107 -5.84 -30.35 -15.39
N LEU A 108 -5.97 -29.06 -15.71
CA LEU A 108 -6.14 -27.99 -14.73
C LEU A 108 -7.55 -27.90 -14.14
N ASP A 109 -8.54 -28.55 -14.75
CA ASP A 109 -9.93 -28.45 -14.29
C ASP A 109 -10.12 -29.05 -12.89
N GLY A 110 -10.74 -28.27 -12.00
CA GLY A 110 -10.92 -28.62 -10.60
C GLY A 110 -9.65 -28.63 -9.77
N ALA A 111 -8.51 -28.15 -10.30
CA ALA A 111 -7.29 -28.00 -9.51
C ALA A 111 -7.52 -27.03 -8.35
N THR A 112 -7.10 -27.45 -7.16
CA THR A 112 -7.08 -26.62 -5.94
C THR A 112 -5.66 -26.18 -5.60
N GLY A 113 -4.65 -26.83 -6.18
CA GLY A 113 -3.25 -26.45 -6.12
C GLY A 113 -2.53 -26.67 -7.44
N ILE A 114 -1.64 -25.74 -7.80
CA ILE A 114 -0.72 -25.86 -8.93
C ILE A 114 0.71 -25.63 -8.41
N TRP A 115 1.59 -26.60 -8.63
CA TRP A 115 2.97 -26.55 -8.18
C TRP A 115 3.95 -26.58 -9.35
N PHE A 116 4.67 -25.49 -9.55
CA PHE A 116 5.74 -25.38 -10.53
C PHE A 116 7.02 -25.97 -9.98
N ALA A 117 7.38 -27.12 -10.51
CA ALA A 117 8.65 -27.74 -10.19
C ALA A 117 9.77 -27.38 -11.16
N ASP A 118 9.41 -26.84 -12.31
CA ASP A 118 10.35 -26.29 -13.25
C ASP A 118 9.81 -25.01 -13.87
N ASP A 119 10.71 -24.34 -14.58
CA ASP A 119 10.43 -23.16 -15.34
C ASP A 119 9.99 -23.53 -16.77
N VAL A 120 8.73 -23.23 -17.05
CA VAL A 120 8.04 -23.48 -18.35
C VAL A 120 7.77 -22.18 -19.11
N THR A 121 8.21 -21.03 -18.59
CA THR A 121 7.78 -19.72 -19.09
C THR A 121 8.27 -19.41 -20.51
N SER A 122 9.28 -20.13 -21.02
CA SER A 122 9.80 -19.95 -22.38
C SER A 122 8.83 -20.37 -23.49
N PHE A 123 7.85 -21.23 -23.18
CA PHE A 123 6.83 -21.69 -24.13
C PHE A 123 5.40 -21.60 -23.59
N ALA A 124 5.20 -21.33 -22.29
CA ALA A 124 3.88 -21.25 -21.67
C ALA A 124 3.30 -19.83 -21.63
N ILE A 125 4.13 -18.77 -21.59
CA ILE A 125 3.66 -17.39 -21.48
C ILE A 125 2.89 -16.98 -22.75
N GLY A 126 1.76 -16.28 -22.57
CA GLY A 126 0.90 -15.84 -23.68
C GLY A 126 0.11 -16.97 -24.36
N THR A 127 0.14 -18.18 -23.82
CA THR A 127 -0.67 -19.31 -24.29
C THR A 127 -1.96 -19.44 -23.49
N ARG A 128 -2.86 -20.31 -23.95
CA ARG A 128 -4.09 -20.66 -23.21
C ARG A 128 -3.83 -21.24 -21.82
N PHE A 129 -2.67 -21.87 -21.60
CA PHE A 129 -2.26 -22.33 -20.27
C PHE A 129 -2.02 -21.15 -19.32
N ASP A 130 -1.33 -20.10 -19.77
CA ASP A 130 -1.07 -18.89 -18.97
C ASP A 130 -2.38 -18.16 -18.63
N GLU A 131 -3.28 -18.00 -19.61
CA GLU A 131 -4.62 -17.46 -19.37
C GLU A 131 -5.37 -18.26 -18.30
N ARG A 132 -5.41 -19.59 -18.44
CA ARG A 132 -6.09 -20.48 -17.50
C ARG A 132 -5.46 -20.47 -16.10
N LEU A 133 -4.13 -20.40 -16.02
CA LEU A 133 -3.41 -20.27 -14.76
C LEU A 133 -3.81 -19.00 -14.02
N ARG A 134 -3.90 -17.86 -14.72
CA ARG A 134 -4.31 -16.57 -14.13
C ARG A 134 -5.76 -16.60 -13.66
N GLU A 135 -6.67 -17.19 -14.44
CA GLU A 135 -8.06 -17.40 -14.03
C GLU A 135 -8.14 -18.21 -12.73
N LEU A 136 -7.43 -19.34 -12.66
CA LEU A 136 -7.44 -20.19 -11.47
C LEU A 136 -6.86 -19.45 -10.24
N ALA A 137 -5.77 -18.73 -10.41
CA ALA A 137 -5.21 -17.89 -9.34
C ALA A 137 -6.20 -16.81 -8.87
N GLN A 138 -6.95 -16.20 -9.80
CA GLN A 138 -8.02 -15.24 -9.48
C GLN A 138 -9.23 -15.90 -8.80
N MET A 139 -9.49 -17.18 -9.08
CA MET A 139 -10.51 -17.99 -8.40
C MET A 139 -10.07 -18.48 -7.01
N GLY A 140 -8.86 -18.14 -6.57
CA GLY A 140 -8.35 -18.51 -5.25
C GLY A 140 -7.54 -19.81 -5.19
N VAL A 141 -7.25 -20.43 -6.33
CA VAL A 141 -6.42 -21.65 -6.40
C VAL A 141 -5.02 -21.36 -5.86
N ALA A 142 -4.48 -22.27 -5.04
CA ALA A 142 -3.13 -22.15 -4.52
C ALA A 142 -2.11 -22.36 -5.64
N VAL A 143 -1.18 -21.43 -5.80
CA VAL A 143 -0.08 -21.57 -6.75
C VAL A 143 1.24 -21.54 -6.00
N GLY A 144 2.18 -22.39 -6.37
CA GLY A 144 3.50 -22.34 -5.76
C GLY A 144 4.57 -22.96 -6.63
N GLY A 145 5.81 -22.88 -6.16
CA GLY A 145 6.93 -23.50 -6.83
C GLY A 145 8.18 -23.55 -5.97
N HIS A 146 9.18 -24.25 -6.48
CA HIS A 146 10.51 -24.31 -5.89
C HIS A 146 11.58 -24.01 -6.94
N GLY A 147 12.72 -23.50 -6.50
CA GLY A 147 13.83 -23.17 -7.38
C GLY A 147 13.39 -22.33 -8.58
N ARG A 148 13.76 -22.79 -9.78
CA ARG A 148 13.37 -22.17 -11.07
C ARG A 148 11.86 -22.05 -11.26
N GLY A 149 11.09 -23.02 -10.77
CA GLY A 149 9.63 -22.94 -10.76
C GLY A 149 9.10 -21.79 -9.89
N ALA A 150 9.73 -21.50 -8.75
CA ALA A 150 9.39 -20.34 -7.92
C ALA A 150 9.81 -19.02 -8.59
N GLU A 151 11.00 -18.98 -9.20
CA GLU A 151 11.48 -17.83 -9.98
C GLU A 151 10.50 -17.45 -11.09
N SER A 152 9.93 -18.46 -11.76
CA SER A 152 8.95 -18.30 -12.85
C SER A 152 7.67 -17.55 -12.47
N LEU A 153 7.31 -17.51 -11.18
CA LEU A 153 6.09 -16.90 -10.67
C LEU A 153 6.22 -15.37 -10.49
N GLY A 154 7.44 -14.83 -10.51
CA GLY A 154 7.71 -13.40 -10.52
C GLY A 154 7.33 -12.72 -11.85
N VAL A 155 7.48 -11.39 -11.90
CA VAL A 155 7.26 -10.62 -13.14
C VAL A 155 8.38 -10.83 -14.16
N LEU A 156 9.60 -11.09 -13.68
CA LEU A 156 10.78 -11.36 -14.49
C LEU A 156 11.46 -12.61 -13.99
N VAL A 157 11.96 -13.39 -14.93
CA VAL A 157 12.89 -14.50 -14.70
C VAL A 157 14.22 -14.11 -15.32
N PHE A 158 15.30 -14.38 -14.61
CA PHE A 158 16.65 -14.12 -15.12
C PHE A 158 17.35 -15.44 -15.43
N ASP A 159 18.03 -15.50 -16.56
CA ASP A 159 18.79 -16.67 -17.01
C ASP A 159 20.03 -16.22 -17.78
N ALA A 160 21.21 -16.71 -17.39
CA ALA A 160 22.49 -16.41 -18.04
C ALA A 160 22.73 -14.90 -18.38
N GLY A 161 22.26 -13.98 -17.52
CA GLY A 161 22.40 -12.53 -17.73
C GLY A 161 21.32 -11.90 -18.62
N GLU A 162 20.38 -12.69 -19.14
CA GLU A 162 19.20 -12.20 -19.86
C GLU A 162 17.97 -12.22 -18.95
N SER A 163 17.05 -11.29 -19.19
CA SER A 163 15.76 -11.23 -18.50
C SER A 163 14.62 -11.57 -19.45
N ARG A 164 13.64 -12.34 -18.97
CA ARG A 164 12.42 -12.69 -19.71
C ARG A 164 11.20 -12.57 -18.80
N SER A 165 10.02 -12.49 -19.40
CA SER A 165 8.76 -12.42 -18.66
C SER A 165 8.52 -13.70 -17.85
N GLY A 166 8.20 -13.55 -16.57
CA GLY A 166 7.60 -14.61 -15.77
C GLY A 166 6.08 -14.58 -15.84
N PHE A 167 5.42 -15.46 -15.11
CA PHE A 167 3.95 -15.48 -15.03
C PHE A 167 3.40 -14.23 -14.34
N GLY A 168 4.19 -13.52 -13.54
CA GLY A 168 3.73 -12.29 -12.88
C GLY A 168 2.59 -12.52 -11.88
N LEU A 169 2.54 -13.72 -11.29
CA LEU A 169 1.59 -14.06 -10.21
C LEU A 169 2.03 -13.45 -8.87
N LEU A 170 3.32 -13.14 -8.71
CA LEU A 170 3.82 -12.21 -7.70
C LEU A 170 3.94 -10.79 -8.30
N PRO A 171 2.97 -9.90 -8.08
CA PRO A 171 2.93 -8.59 -8.70
C PRO A 171 4.07 -7.70 -8.19
N CYS A 172 4.74 -7.02 -9.14
CA CYS A 172 5.93 -6.21 -8.91
C CYS A 172 7.06 -6.95 -8.17
N GLY A 173 7.06 -8.29 -8.19
CA GLY A 173 8.03 -9.12 -7.49
C GLY A 173 8.93 -9.88 -8.45
N VAL A 174 10.23 -9.80 -8.22
CA VAL A 174 11.24 -10.69 -8.78
C VAL A 174 11.59 -11.69 -7.70
N VAL A 175 11.73 -12.95 -8.08
CA VAL A 175 12.06 -14.03 -7.17
C VAL A 175 13.41 -14.57 -7.59
N GLN A 176 14.36 -14.61 -6.66
CA GLN A 176 15.66 -15.21 -6.87
C GLN A 176 15.82 -16.35 -5.87
N THR A 177 15.98 -17.56 -6.39
CA THR A 177 16.25 -18.73 -5.55
C THR A 177 17.73 -19.09 -5.69
N GLY A 178 18.38 -19.41 -4.57
CA GLY A 178 19.81 -19.75 -4.57
C GLY A 178 20.75 -18.57 -4.33
N GLY A 179 21.97 -18.90 -3.90
CA GLY A 179 22.94 -17.99 -3.29
C GLY A 179 23.13 -18.31 -1.80
N ASN A 180 24.38 -18.38 -1.33
CA ASN A 180 24.68 -18.46 0.11
C ASN A 180 24.38 -17.08 0.74
N PRO A 181 23.69 -16.98 1.89
CA PRO A 181 23.56 -15.73 2.66
C PRO A 181 24.87 -14.94 2.78
N ASP A 182 26.01 -15.62 2.95
CA ASP A 182 27.34 -15.00 3.03
C ASP A 182 27.85 -14.44 1.68
N GLN A 183 27.45 -15.03 0.55
CA GLN A 183 27.75 -14.50 -0.80
C GLN A 183 26.86 -13.31 -1.11
N ILE A 184 25.59 -13.34 -0.70
CA ILE A 184 24.69 -12.19 -0.77
C ILE A 184 25.31 -11.04 0.03
N GLU A 185 25.86 -11.28 1.22
CA GLU A 185 26.51 -10.27 2.05
C GLU A 185 27.88 -9.81 1.55
N LYS A 186 28.71 -10.68 0.97
CA LYS A 186 29.96 -10.28 0.30
C LYS A 186 29.72 -9.46 -0.97
N ASN A 187 28.69 -9.79 -1.73
CA ASN A 187 28.29 -9.04 -2.92
C ASN A 187 27.65 -7.68 -2.57
N ARG A 188 27.16 -7.47 -1.33
CA ARG A 188 26.78 -6.13 -0.81
C ARG A 188 27.95 -5.14 -0.79
N ASN A 189 29.20 -5.64 -0.68
CA ASN A 189 30.41 -4.82 -0.59
C ASN A 189 31.22 -4.79 -1.91
N ALA A 190 30.84 -5.57 -2.91
CA ALA A 190 31.58 -5.73 -4.16
C ALA A 190 31.10 -4.82 -5.30
N ALA A 191 30.24 -3.83 -5.01
CA ALA A 191 29.85 -2.82 -6.01
C ALA A 191 31.05 -1.96 -6.52
N ASP A 192 32.23 -2.12 -5.92
CA ASP A 192 33.49 -1.46 -6.30
C ASP A 192 34.62 -2.43 -6.75
N ASP A 193 34.39 -3.74 -6.90
CA ASP A 193 35.44 -4.73 -7.20
C ASP A 193 35.20 -5.50 -8.51
N GLU A 194 36.01 -5.23 -9.54
CA GLU A 194 35.93 -5.80 -10.89
C GLU A 194 36.35 -7.28 -10.99
N THR A 195 36.53 -8.00 -9.88
CA THR A 195 37.10 -9.36 -9.87
C THR A 195 36.17 -10.49 -9.38
N ALA A 196 34.87 -10.24 -9.18
CA ALA A 196 33.92 -11.30 -8.82
C ALA A 196 33.61 -12.25 -10.02
N GLY A 197 33.93 -13.53 -9.87
CA GLY A 197 33.74 -14.58 -10.88
C GLY A 197 32.28 -14.88 -11.27
N GLU A 198 32.13 -15.56 -12.42
CA GLU A 198 30.97 -15.76 -13.31
C GLU A 198 29.65 -16.38 -12.75
N GLU A 199 29.26 -16.10 -11.50
CA GLU A 199 27.83 -16.19 -11.11
C GLU A 199 27.30 -14.77 -10.89
N SER A 200 27.02 -14.06 -11.98
CA SER A 200 26.49 -12.70 -11.94
C SER A 200 25.10 -12.70 -11.30
N VAL A 201 25.01 -12.13 -10.09
CA VAL A 201 23.72 -11.74 -9.49
C VAL A 201 23.13 -10.64 -10.36
N ASN A 202 21.92 -10.83 -10.86
CA ASN A 202 21.26 -9.84 -11.73
C ASN A 202 21.10 -8.51 -10.99
N ALA A 203 21.46 -7.41 -11.67
CA ALA A 203 21.39 -6.09 -11.07
C ALA A 203 19.96 -5.76 -10.59
N PRO A 204 19.79 -5.21 -9.38
CA PRO A 204 18.47 -4.83 -8.88
C PRO A 204 17.73 -3.87 -9.82
N VAL A 205 16.52 -4.25 -10.22
CA VAL A 205 15.63 -3.46 -11.07
C VAL A 205 14.77 -2.51 -10.20
N ALA A 206 14.85 -1.21 -10.48
CA ALA A 206 13.99 -0.21 -9.83
C ALA A 206 12.50 -0.45 -10.16
N GLY A 207 11.60 -0.08 -9.24
CA GLY A 207 10.16 -0.35 -9.40
C GLY A 207 9.73 -1.77 -9.02
N LEU A 208 10.68 -2.69 -8.80
CA LEU A 208 10.41 -4.07 -8.41
C LEU A 208 10.92 -4.39 -6.99
N VAL A 209 10.26 -5.35 -6.35
CA VAL A 209 10.67 -5.98 -5.09
C VAL A 209 11.43 -7.26 -5.43
N HIS A 210 12.67 -7.36 -4.96
CA HIS A 210 13.51 -8.54 -5.11
C HIS A 210 13.37 -9.41 -3.87
N TRP A 211 12.82 -10.60 -4.04
CA TRP A 211 12.66 -11.62 -3.00
C TRP A 211 13.74 -12.67 -3.17
N GLU A 212 14.75 -12.60 -2.31
CA GLU A 212 15.85 -13.55 -2.26
C GLU A 212 15.46 -14.68 -1.30
N ILE A 213 15.28 -15.88 -1.84
CA ILE A 213 14.85 -17.07 -1.10
C ILE A 213 16.01 -18.07 -1.10
N PRO A 214 16.73 -18.22 0.03
CA PRO A 214 17.83 -19.18 0.13
C PRO A 214 17.37 -20.63 -0.03
N PRO A 215 18.29 -21.59 -0.21
CA PRO A 215 17.96 -22.97 -0.53
C PRO A 215 16.89 -23.61 0.35
N ALA A 216 16.92 -23.47 1.68
CA ALA A 216 15.91 -24.00 2.61
C ALA A 216 14.87 -22.94 3.05
N GLY A 217 14.83 -21.79 2.38
CA GLY A 217 13.86 -20.72 2.60
C GLY A 217 12.49 -21.04 1.99
N ALA A 218 11.43 -20.56 2.65
CA ALA A 218 10.07 -20.69 2.14
C ALA A 218 9.23 -19.47 2.54
N MET A 219 8.63 -18.84 1.53
CA MET A 219 7.75 -17.69 1.64
C MET A 219 6.33 -18.08 1.22
N VAL A 220 5.34 -17.66 2.00
CA VAL A 220 3.92 -17.84 1.70
C VAL A 220 3.24 -16.49 1.71
N VAL A 221 2.62 -16.11 0.60
CA VAL A 221 1.65 -15.01 0.56
C VAL A 221 0.25 -15.59 0.74
N HIS A 222 -0.46 -15.15 1.76
CA HIS A 222 -1.82 -15.59 2.05
C HIS A 222 -2.72 -14.41 2.45
N GLN A 223 -4.04 -14.62 2.38
CA GLN A 223 -5.03 -13.56 2.64
C GLN A 223 -4.73 -12.28 1.83
N GLY A 224 -4.31 -12.49 0.58
CA GLY A 224 -3.98 -11.50 -0.44
C GLY A 224 -2.79 -10.57 -0.20
N ARG A 225 -2.25 -10.49 1.02
CA ARG A 225 -1.15 -9.56 1.32
C ARG A 225 -0.16 -10.02 2.38
N ARG A 226 -0.55 -10.99 3.21
CA ARG A 226 0.24 -11.39 4.37
C ARG A 226 1.37 -12.28 3.90
N VAL A 227 2.60 -11.85 4.12
CA VAL A 227 3.79 -12.64 3.85
C VAL A 227 4.17 -13.35 5.15
N ALA A 228 4.20 -14.67 5.09
CA ALA A 228 4.69 -15.57 6.13
C ALA A 228 5.99 -16.22 5.65
N VAL A 229 6.97 -16.34 6.56
CA VAL A 229 8.17 -17.15 6.31
C VAL A 229 8.03 -18.42 7.13
N VAL A 230 8.19 -19.57 6.46
CA VAL A 230 8.00 -20.91 7.04
C VAL A 230 9.18 -21.85 6.79
N GLY A 231 10.22 -21.36 6.10
CA GLY A 231 11.44 -22.11 5.83
C GLY A 231 12.41 -22.13 7.01
N GLU A 232 13.47 -22.91 6.87
CA GLU A 232 14.56 -22.99 7.86
C GLU A 232 15.55 -21.82 7.71
N ASP A 233 15.67 -21.29 6.49
CA ASP A 233 16.48 -20.12 6.20
C ASP A 233 15.65 -18.83 6.19
N ASP A 234 16.28 -17.75 6.63
CA ASP A 234 15.75 -16.40 6.51
C ASP A 234 15.69 -15.96 5.04
N ILE A 235 14.59 -15.31 4.63
CA ILE A 235 14.49 -14.70 3.30
C ILE A 235 14.85 -13.21 3.37
N VAL A 236 15.22 -12.62 2.24
CA VAL A 236 15.47 -11.18 2.14
C VAL A 236 14.51 -10.55 1.14
N ALA A 237 13.90 -9.42 1.51
CA ALA A 237 13.20 -8.55 0.56
C ALA A 237 14.02 -7.27 0.35
N ARG A 238 14.20 -6.89 -0.90
CA ARG A 238 14.99 -5.73 -1.30
C ARG A 238 14.23 -4.88 -2.31
N VAL A 239 14.35 -3.56 -2.15
CA VAL A 239 13.98 -2.59 -3.17
C VAL A 239 15.17 -1.63 -3.32
N PRO A 240 15.79 -1.53 -4.52
CA PRO A 240 17.04 -0.79 -4.69
C PRO A 240 16.87 0.72 -4.50
N ALA A 241 17.98 1.42 -4.27
CA ALA A 241 17.98 2.88 -4.29
C ALA A 241 17.64 3.40 -5.70
N ALA A 242 16.77 4.41 -5.79
CA ALA A 242 16.43 5.07 -7.06
C ALA A 242 15.75 6.43 -6.80
N ASN A 243 15.96 7.40 -7.68
CA ASN A 243 15.35 8.74 -7.60
C ASN A 243 15.51 9.43 -6.23
N GLY A 244 16.67 9.26 -5.60
CA GLY A 244 17.00 9.82 -4.28
C GLY A 244 16.46 9.02 -3.08
N TRP A 245 15.61 8.01 -3.31
CA TRP A 245 15.22 7.09 -2.24
C TRP A 245 16.38 6.19 -1.86
N PRO A 246 16.62 5.97 -0.55
CA PRO A 246 17.60 4.99 -0.10
C PRO A 246 17.14 3.58 -0.46
N GLU A 247 18.07 2.63 -0.47
CA GLU A 247 17.72 1.21 -0.53
C GLU A 247 16.84 0.82 0.68
N ARG A 248 15.88 -0.08 0.46
CA ARG A 248 15.15 -0.77 1.52
C ARG A 248 15.47 -2.25 1.44
N VAL A 249 16.06 -2.78 2.49
CA VAL A 249 16.37 -4.21 2.63
C VAL A 249 15.95 -4.67 4.02
N GLU A 250 15.24 -5.78 4.09
CA GLU A 250 14.84 -6.42 5.36
C GLU A 250 14.99 -7.94 5.24
N THR A 251 15.48 -8.56 6.31
CA THR A 251 15.62 -10.01 6.44
C THR A 251 14.51 -10.55 7.35
N PHE A 252 13.90 -11.66 6.95
CA PHE A 252 12.76 -12.25 7.61
C PHE A 252 13.02 -13.73 7.88
N GLY A 253 13.10 -14.09 9.16
CA GLY A 253 13.18 -15.47 9.62
C GLY A 253 11.88 -15.99 10.21
N ALA A 254 11.78 -17.31 10.33
CA ALA A 254 10.65 -17.97 10.97
C ALA A 254 10.97 -18.39 12.42
N ARG A 255 10.03 -18.16 13.33
CA ARG A 255 9.80 -19.06 14.47
C ARG A 255 8.61 -19.93 14.07
N ILE A 256 8.79 -21.25 14.07
CA ILE A 256 7.83 -22.25 13.54
C ILE A 256 6.54 -22.29 14.37
N VAL A 257 5.66 -21.30 14.22
CA VAL A 257 4.34 -21.26 14.84
C VAL A 257 3.34 -20.61 13.86
N GLN A 258 2.53 -21.44 13.19
CA GLN A 258 1.48 -21.05 12.22
C GLN A 258 2.00 -20.16 11.06
N LEU A 259 1.12 -19.62 10.22
CA LEU A 259 1.48 -18.62 9.19
C LEU A 259 1.51 -17.21 9.82
N PRO A 260 2.68 -16.69 10.27
CA PRO A 260 2.77 -15.37 10.86
C PRO A 260 2.58 -14.27 9.80
N PHE A 261 1.95 -13.15 10.19
CA PHE A 261 1.95 -11.94 9.38
C PHE A 261 3.31 -11.22 9.52
N THR A 262 4.34 -11.79 8.90
CA THR A 262 5.75 -11.37 9.05
C THR A 262 5.98 -10.02 8.40
N THR A 263 5.56 -9.87 7.14
CA THR A 263 5.60 -8.60 6.42
C THR A 263 4.43 -8.48 5.45
N ASP A 264 4.31 -7.33 4.81
CA ASP A 264 3.16 -6.96 4.00
C ASP A 264 3.51 -6.74 2.54
N LEU A 265 3.01 -7.60 1.65
CA LEU A 265 3.30 -7.57 0.21
C LEU A 265 2.97 -6.22 -0.40
N ILE A 266 1.77 -5.68 -0.12
CA ILE A 266 1.31 -4.41 -0.71
C ILE A 266 2.23 -3.26 -0.31
N SER A 267 2.71 -3.20 0.94
CA SER A 267 3.66 -2.16 1.37
C SER A 267 5.01 -2.25 0.65
N TRP A 268 5.50 -3.46 0.38
CA TRP A 268 6.73 -3.66 -0.38
C TRP A 268 6.56 -3.18 -1.82
N THR A 269 5.46 -3.57 -2.46
CA THR A 269 5.13 -3.13 -3.81
C THR A 269 4.96 -1.61 -3.90
N ARG A 270 4.24 -0.99 -2.95
CA ARG A 270 4.13 0.48 -2.88
C ARG A 270 5.48 1.14 -2.69
N SER A 271 6.36 0.57 -1.85
CA SER A 271 7.71 1.09 -1.65
C SER A 271 8.56 1.01 -2.93
N ALA A 272 8.40 -0.05 -3.73
CA ALA A 272 9.02 -0.18 -5.04
C ALA A 272 8.50 0.86 -6.03
N GLN A 273 7.18 1.05 -6.12
CA GLN A 273 6.57 2.08 -6.97
C GLN A 273 6.90 3.51 -6.52
N SER A 274 7.09 3.76 -5.22
CA SER A 274 7.48 5.09 -4.72
C SER A 274 8.84 5.54 -5.24
N ARG A 275 9.72 4.59 -5.58
CA ARG A 275 11.04 4.88 -6.17
C ARG A 275 10.99 5.31 -7.63
N GLU A 276 9.85 5.24 -8.29
CA GLU A 276 9.65 5.82 -9.62
C GLU A 276 9.35 7.33 -9.54
N ARG A 277 9.29 7.89 -8.33
CA ARG A 277 8.91 9.28 -8.04
C ARG A 277 9.91 9.93 -7.09
N SER A 278 9.81 11.25 -6.97
CA SER A 278 10.55 12.05 -5.99
C SER A 278 10.35 11.53 -4.55
N VAL A 279 11.37 11.72 -3.71
CA VAL A 279 11.35 11.30 -2.30
C VAL A 279 10.19 11.93 -1.54
N PHE A 280 9.52 11.11 -0.73
CA PHE A 280 8.48 11.53 0.21
C PHE A 280 8.90 11.26 1.66
N PRO A 281 8.63 12.17 2.61
CA PRO A 281 8.09 13.52 2.40
C PRO A 281 9.11 14.43 1.69
N PRO A 282 8.65 15.43 0.91
CA PRO A 282 9.55 16.36 0.24
C PRO A 282 10.35 17.18 1.27
N GLU A 283 11.56 17.60 0.92
CA GLU A 283 12.39 18.47 1.78
C GLU A 283 11.72 19.82 2.06
N THR A 284 10.99 20.34 1.08
CA THR A 284 10.16 21.55 1.21
C THR A 284 8.69 21.16 1.11
N THR A 285 7.91 21.50 2.13
CA THR A 285 6.47 21.22 2.16
C THR A 285 5.66 22.33 1.50
N SER A 286 4.49 21.99 0.97
CA SER A 286 3.47 22.99 0.64
C SER A 286 3.04 23.77 1.89
N PRO A 287 2.53 25.02 1.73
CA PRO A 287 1.85 25.71 2.82
C PRO A 287 0.74 24.83 3.41
N VAL A 288 0.63 24.82 4.74
CA VAL A 288 -0.40 24.05 5.42
C VAL A 288 -1.70 24.85 5.40
N GLU A 289 -2.51 24.63 4.37
CA GLU A 289 -3.80 25.28 4.20
C GLU A 289 -4.75 24.40 3.38
N VAL A 290 -6.05 24.68 3.51
CA VAL A 290 -7.13 24.14 2.69
C VAL A 290 -7.66 25.29 1.84
N GLU A 291 -7.34 25.31 0.54
CA GLU A 291 -7.65 26.45 -0.34
C GLU A 291 -9.16 26.75 -0.39
N LYS A 292 -10.00 25.70 -0.44
CA LYS A 292 -11.46 25.79 -0.46
C LYS A 292 -12.08 24.68 0.39
N GLY A 293 -13.26 24.97 0.92
CA GLY A 293 -14.00 24.01 1.75
C GLY A 293 -13.49 23.96 3.18
N THR A 294 -13.76 22.86 3.86
CA THR A 294 -13.42 22.68 5.29
C THR A 294 -12.96 21.26 5.56
N LEU A 295 -11.96 21.10 6.42
CA LEU A 295 -11.59 19.80 6.99
C LEU A 295 -11.93 19.73 8.46
N ILE A 296 -12.42 18.59 8.92
CA ILE A 296 -12.67 18.32 10.34
C ILE A 296 -11.95 17.02 10.73
N LEU A 297 -10.90 17.14 11.54
CA LEU A 297 -10.08 16.02 11.96
C LEU A 297 -10.37 15.74 13.44
N ILE A 298 -11.00 14.61 13.74
CA ILE A 298 -11.46 14.24 15.08
C ILE A 298 -10.55 13.15 15.66
N GLY A 299 -10.04 13.36 16.88
CA GLY A 299 -9.06 12.48 17.53
C GLY A 299 -9.57 11.10 17.94
N GLY A 300 -10.86 10.81 17.81
CA GLY A 300 -11.48 9.55 18.22
C GLY A 300 -12.11 9.63 19.61
N GLY A 301 -12.51 8.49 20.19
CA GLY A 301 -13.14 8.46 21.52
C GLY A 301 -14.54 9.10 21.60
N GLY A 302 -15.11 9.47 20.46
CA GLY A 302 -16.42 10.13 20.36
C GLY A 302 -16.35 11.45 19.60
N SER A 303 -17.51 11.99 19.27
CA SER A 303 -17.67 13.30 18.63
C SER A 303 -18.77 14.05 19.36
N THR A 304 -18.45 15.26 19.82
CA THR A 304 -19.37 16.12 20.56
C THR A 304 -20.39 16.78 19.63
N ASP A 305 -21.44 17.36 20.20
CA ASP A 305 -22.54 17.92 19.40
C ASP A 305 -22.11 19.13 18.56
N ASP A 306 -21.24 19.98 19.08
CA ASP A 306 -20.62 21.10 18.36
C ASP A 306 -19.85 20.63 17.12
N MET A 307 -19.13 19.51 17.17
CA MET A 307 -18.45 18.93 16.01
C MET A 307 -19.43 18.48 14.92
N TRP A 308 -20.52 17.83 15.31
CA TRP A 308 -21.56 17.40 14.37
C TRP A 308 -22.29 18.60 13.77
N THR A 309 -22.62 19.59 14.59
CA THR A 309 -23.22 20.85 14.13
C THR A 309 -22.32 21.52 13.11
N ARG A 310 -21.02 21.68 13.42
CA ARG A 310 -20.05 22.27 12.49
C ARG A 310 -19.98 21.48 11.18
N PHE A 311 -19.92 20.15 11.24
CA PHE A 311 -19.91 19.31 10.02
C PHE A 311 -21.16 19.51 9.15
N ILE A 312 -22.34 19.55 9.76
CA ILE A 312 -23.61 19.72 9.04
C ILE A 312 -23.71 21.13 8.45
N GLU A 313 -23.35 22.16 9.21
CA GLU A 313 -23.34 23.55 8.74
C GLU A 313 -22.36 23.76 7.58
N SER A 314 -21.14 23.20 7.68
CA SER A 314 -20.14 23.26 6.60
C SER A 314 -20.57 22.51 5.33
N ALA A 315 -21.53 21.58 5.42
CA ALA A 315 -22.14 20.91 4.27
C ALA A 315 -23.39 21.63 3.73
N GLY A 316 -23.70 22.85 4.21
CA GLY A 316 -24.89 23.61 3.79
C GLY A 316 -26.16 23.29 4.57
N GLY A 317 -26.04 22.65 5.74
CA GLY A 317 -27.15 22.31 6.62
C GLY A 317 -27.74 20.90 6.38
N PRO A 318 -28.87 20.56 7.02
CA PRO A 318 -29.44 19.21 6.97
C PRO A 318 -29.89 18.72 5.58
N SER A 319 -30.03 19.62 4.61
CA SER A 319 -30.36 19.30 3.21
C SER A 319 -29.15 18.89 2.37
N GLY A 320 -27.92 19.06 2.86
CA GLY A 320 -26.70 18.69 2.15
C GLY A 320 -26.63 17.20 1.82
N ASN A 321 -25.86 16.85 0.78
CA ASN A 321 -25.61 15.48 0.36
C ASN A 321 -24.44 14.91 1.14
N PHE A 322 -24.72 14.01 2.08
CA PHE A 322 -23.73 13.40 2.95
C PHE A 322 -23.32 12.01 2.44
N VAL A 323 -22.02 11.78 2.36
CA VAL A 323 -21.43 10.46 2.10
C VAL A 323 -20.66 9.99 3.33
N CYS A 324 -21.10 8.89 3.91
CA CYS A 324 -20.45 8.24 5.04
C CYS A 324 -19.63 7.04 4.56
N ILE A 325 -18.36 6.99 4.94
CA ILE A 325 -17.42 5.94 4.53
C ILE A 325 -16.93 5.18 5.79
N PRO A 326 -17.68 4.16 6.23
CA PRO A 326 -17.29 3.33 7.37
C PRO A 326 -16.38 2.17 6.94
N GLN A 327 -15.64 1.61 7.90
CA GLN A 327 -14.92 0.33 7.72
C GLN A 327 -15.67 -0.88 8.31
N SER A 328 -16.91 -0.67 8.75
CA SER A 328 -17.86 -1.71 9.19
C SER A 328 -19.22 -1.48 8.52
N PRO A 329 -20.04 -2.52 8.32
CA PRO A 329 -21.37 -2.37 7.72
C PRO A 329 -22.25 -1.37 8.50
N ASP A 330 -22.10 -1.35 9.82
CA ASP A 330 -22.78 -0.39 10.69
C ASP A 330 -22.09 0.98 10.63
N SER A 331 -22.76 1.92 9.96
CA SER A 331 -22.30 3.31 9.83
C SER A 331 -22.77 4.19 10.98
N PHE A 332 -21.90 4.37 11.99
CA PHE A 332 -22.14 5.28 13.11
C PHE A 332 -22.45 6.72 12.66
N SER A 333 -21.69 7.25 11.69
CA SER A 333 -21.86 8.61 11.19
C SER A 333 -23.20 8.78 10.47
N ALA A 334 -23.61 7.80 9.67
CA ALA A 334 -24.90 7.87 8.97
C ALA A 334 -26.07 7.90 9.96
N LYS A 335 -26.01 7.09 11.02
CA LYS A 335 -27.00 7.14 12.10
C LYS A 335 -27.02 8.52 12.77
N LYS A 336 -25.85 9.06 13.15
CA LYS A 336 -25.74 10.36 13.82
C LYS A 336 -26.26 11.53 12.99
N LEU A 337 -26.07 11.49 11.68
CA LEU A 337 -26.60 12.48 10.75
C LEU A 337 -28.12 12.39 10.63
N ARG A 338 -28.67 11.19 10.46
CA ARG A 338 -30.13 10.98 10.39
C ARG A 338 -30.82 11.40 11.69
N ASP A 339 -30.23 11.08 12.84
CA ASP A 339 -30.72 11.52 14.16
C ASP A 339 -30.74 13.07 14.30
N ARG A 340 -29.95 13.79 13.49
CA ARG A 340 -29.87 15.26 13.43
C ARG A 340 -30.68 15.87 12.29
N GLY A 341 -31.54 15.08 11.64
CA GLY A 341 -32.45 15.56 10.60
C GLY A 341 -31.82 15.65 9.20
N CYS A 342 -30.61 15.14 8.98
CA CYS A 342 -30.02 15.07 7.65
C CYS A 342 -30.74 14.02 6.79
N GLN A 343 -31.26 14.45 5.63
CA GLN A 343 -32.14 13.61 4.80
C GLN A 343 -31.36 12.81 3.75
N ASN A 344 -30.32 13.41 3.16
CA ASN A 344 -29.58 12.84 2.03
C ASN A 344 -28.29 12.18 2.52
N VAL A 345 -28.40 10.97 3.09
CA VAL A 345 -27.26 10.25 3.69
C VAL A 345 -26.99 8.94 2.95
N THR A 346 -25.92 8.92 2.17
CA THR A 346 -25.40 7.73 1.45
C THR A 346 -24.29 7.07 2.25
N VAL A 347 -24.27 5.74 2.29
CA VAL A 347 -23.18 4.96 2.91
C VAL A 347 -22.42 4.24 1.80
N LEU A 348 -21.11 4.49 1.71
CA LEU A 348 -20.20 3.74 0.85
C LEU A 348 -19.35 2.83 1.73
N TYR A 349 -19.84 1.61 1.95
CA TYR A 349 -19.14 0.61 2.75
C TYR A 349 -18.04 -0.10 1.94
N ALA A 350 -16.98 -0.50 2.63
CA ALA A 350 -15.86 -1.19 2.05
C ALA A 350 -16.11 -2.70 1.89
N GLU A 351 -16.42 -3.14 0.67
CA GLU A 351 -16.61 -4.55 0.30
C GLU A 351 -15.40 -5.13 -0.45
N GLU A 352 -15.46 -6.40 -0.82
CA GLU A 352 -14.50 -7.02 -1.74
C GLU A 352 -14.47 -6.28 -3.10
N GLY A 353 -13.29 -6.15 -3.71
CA GLY A 353 -13.11 -5.43 -4.97
C GLY A 353 -13.33 -3.90 -4.89
N LEU A 354 -13.42 -3.32 -3.69
CA LEU A 354 -13.74 -1.90 -3.50
C LEU A 354 -12.81 -0.96 -4.27
N ARG A 355 -11.53 -1.28 -4.39
CA ARG A 355 -10.56 -0.42 -5.07
C ARG A 355 -10.93 -0.21 -6.53
N GLU A 356 -11.30 -1.29 -7.22
CA GLU A 356 -11.73 -1.26 -8.62
C GLU A 356 -13.02 -0.45 -8.75
N LYS A 357 -14.01 -0.71 -7.87
CA LYS A 357 -15.24 0.09 -7.80
C LYS A 357 -14.94 1.58 -7.59
N ALA A 358 -14.04 1.90 -6.66
CA ALA A 358 -13.61 3.25 -6.36
C ALA A 358 -12.82 3.92 -7.51
N ASN A 359 -12.36 3.15 -8.50
CA ASN A 359 -11.66 3.69 -9.65
C ASN A 359 -12.56 3.89 -10.88
N SER A 360 -13.50 2.97 -11.14
CA SER A 360 -14.23 2.93 -12.41
C SER A 360 -15.76 2.74 -12.29
N ASP A 361 -16.29 2.27 -11.16
CA ASP A 361 -17.73 2.01 -11.02
C ASP A 361 -18.51 3.32 -10.94
N THR A 362 -19.34 3.57 -11.96
CA THR A 362 -20.09 4.82 -12.06
C THR A 362 -21.11 5.00 -10.94
N ALA A 363 -21.78 3.93 -10.50
CA ALA A 363 -22.76 3.99 -9.43
C ALA A 363 -22.10 4.25 -8.07
N PHE A 364 -20.92 3.67 -7.84
CA PHE A 364 -20.11 3.93 -6.65
C PHE A 364 -19.61 5.38 -6.59
N LEU A 365 -19.20 5.93 -7.74
CA LEU A 365 -18.63 7.27 -7.83
C LEU A 365 -19.67 8.38 -7.80
N GLU A 366 -20.92 8.10 -8.20
CA GLU A 366 -21.97 9.11 -8.35
C GLU A 366 -22.29 9.89 -7.06
N PRO A 367 -22.40 9.26 -5.88
CA PRO A 367 -22.58 9.99 -4.62
C PRO A 367 -21.45 10.96 -4.32
N LEU A 368 -20.20 10.64 -4.66
CA LEU A 368 -19.04 11.51 -4.42
C LEU A 368 -19.05 12.77 -5.30
N LYS A 369 -19.58 12.67 -6.53
CA LYS A 369 -19.73 13.83 -7.44
C LYS A 369 -20.69 14.88 -6.88
N LYS A 370 -21.70 14.44 -6.13
CA LYS A 370 -22.78 15.26 -5.57
C LYS A 370 -22.57 15.61 -4.10
N ALA A 371 -21.56 15.02 -3.45
CA ALA A 371 -21.36 15.19 -2.02
C ALA A 371 -21.04 16.65 -1.66
N ASP A 372 -21.71 17.12 -0.61
CA ASP A 372 -21.43 18.39 0.09
C ASP A 372 -20.65 18.12 1.38
N GLY A 373 -20.81 16.92 1.96
CA GLY A 373 -20.08 16.48 3.15
C GLY A 373 -19.66 15.02 3.07
N ILE A 374 -18.38 14.72 3.28
CA ILE A 374 -17.86 13.36 3.43
C ILE A 374 -17.47 13.11 4.88
N PHE A 375 -17.86 11.97 5.45
CA PHE A 375 -17.43 11.55 6.78
C PHE A 375 -16.72 10.19 6.73
N PHE A 376 -15.43 10.17 7.07
CA PHE A 376 -14.64 8.96 7.24
C PHE A 376 -14.75 8.39 8.66
N GLY A 377 -15.14 7.13 8.77
CA GLY A 377 -15.19 6.42 10.05
C GLY A 377 -13.80 6.11 10.65
N GLY A 378 -13.81 5.54 11.85
CA GLY A 378 -12.62 4.93 12.45
C GLY A 378 -12.28 3.56 11.83
N GLY A 379 -11.17 2.97 12.28
CA GLY A 379 -10.74 1.64 11.84
C GLY A 379 -9.22 1.56 11.65
N ARG A 380 -8.79 0.96 10.55
CA ARG A 380 -7.37 0.81 10.19
C ARG A 380 -7.06 1.70 9.00
N THR A 381 -6.11 2.62 9.17
CA THR A 381 -5.76 3.63 8.16
C THR A 381 -5.39 3.02 6.80
N TYR A 382 -4.60 1.94 6.79
CA TYR A 382 -4.17 1.26 5.57
C TYR A 382 -5.35 0.79 4.69
N ARG A 383 -6.50 0.43 5.27
CA ARG A 383 -7.68 -0.01 4.50
C ARG A 383 -8.26 1.12 3.65
N PHE A 384 -8.21 2.37 4.13
CA PHE A 384 -8.59 3.52 3.32
C PHE A 384 -7.58 3.78 2.19
N MET A 385 -6.29 3.54 2.43
CA MET A 385 -5.26 3.71 1.40
C MET A 385 -5.43 2.68 0.29
N ASP A 386 -5.65 1.41 0.68
CA ASP A 386 -5.95 0.33 -0.26
C ASP A 386 -7.19 0.64 -1.10
N ALA A 387 -8.24 1.16 -0.47
CA ALA A 387 -9.50 1.47 -1.14
C ALA A 387 -9.41 2.66 -2.12
N TYR A 388 -8.81 3.76 -1.69
CA TYR A 388 -9.04 5.05 -2.32
C TYR A 388 -7.79 5.70 -2.88
N GLN A 389 -6.60 5.40 -2.35
CA GLN A 389 -5.41 6.14 -2.75
C GLN A 389 -5.19 6.04 -4.27
N HIS A 390 -5.02 7.21 -4.90
CA HIS A 390 -4.86 7.37 -6.36
C HIS A 390 -6.01 6.87 -7.25
N THR A 391 -7.21 6.58 -6.72
CA THR A 391 -8.38 6.23 -7.54
C THR A 391 -9.18 7.45 -7.97
N THR A 392 -10.10 7.27 -8.93
CA THR A 392 -11.09 8.30 -9.29
C THR A 392 -11.89 8.80 -8.09
N ALA A 393 -12.26 7.94 -7.13
CA ALA A 393 -12.95 8.34 -5.92
C ALA A 393 -12.12 9.32 -5.08
N HIS A 394 -10.81 9.11 -4.94
CA HIS A 394 -9.93 10.04 -4.24
C HIS A 394 -9.84 11.40 -4.92
N ARG A 395 -9.80 11.43 -6.26
CA ARG A 395 -9.91 12.68 -7.02
C ARG A 395 -11.26 13.38 -6.75
N LEU A 396 -12.37 12.64 -6.76
CA LEU A 396 -13.70 13.20 -6.47
C LEU A 396 -13.82 13.72 -5.03
N MET A 397 -13.13 13.11 -4.06
CA MET A 397 -13.05 13.61 -2.69
C MET A 397 -12.34 14.97 -2.65
N LEU A 398 -11.22 15.13 -3.37
CA LEU A 398 -10.57 16.44 -3.52
C LEU A 398 -11.51 17.46 -4.18
N ASP A 399 -12.29 17.04 -5.18
CA ASP A 399 -13.27 17.92 -5.83
C ASP A 399 -14.36 18.41 -4.85
N VAL A 400 -14.69 17.66 -3.78
CA VAL A 400 -15.64 18.13 -2.74
C VAL A 400 -15.11 19.39 -2.07
N LEU A 401 -13.82 19.41 -1.70
CA LEU A 401 -13.17 20.58 -1.10
C LEU A 401 -13.13 21.74 -2.10
N GLU A 402 -12.76 21.47 -3.36
CA GLU A 402 -12.74 22.49 -4.42
C GLU A 402 -14.10 23.17 -4.65
N ARG A 403 -15.20 22.45 -4.43
CA ARG A 403 -16.57 23.00 -4.49
C ARG A 403 -17.01 23.72 -3.21
N GLY A 404 -16.16 23.79 -2.19
CA GLY A 404 -16.47 24.41 -0.91
C GLY A 404 -17.13 23.50 0.11
N GLY A 405 -17.21 22.19 -0.15
CA GLY A 405 -17.76 21.20 0.77
C GLY A 405 -16.84 20.87 1.94
N VAL A 406 -17.24 19.89 2.75
CA VAL A 406 -16.54 19.49 3.97
C VAL A 406 -16.11 18.02 3.94
N ILE A 407 -14.90 17.75 4.41
CA ILE A 407 -14.46 16.38 4.71
C ILE A 407 -14.16 16.28 6.20
N ALA A 408 -14.88 15.41 6.88
CA ALA A 408 -14.66 15.06 8.28
C ALA A 408 -14.14 13.63 8.41
N GLY A 409 -13.41 13.36 9.49
CA GLY A 409 -13.00 12.00 9.80
C GLY A 409 -12.66 11.82 11.27
N THR A 410 -12.88 10.63 11.80
CA THR A 410 -12.57 10.29 13.20
C THR A 410 -11.55 9.18 13.31
N SER A 411 -10.61 9.32 14.26
CA SER A 411 -9.56 8.33 14.49
C SER A 411 -8.76 8.09 13.19
N ALA A 412 -8.77 6.87 12.64
CA ALA A 412 -8.16 6.57 11.34
C ALA A 412 -8.62 7.53 10.22
N GLY A 413 -9.89 7.91 10.20
CA GLY A 413 -10.44 8.85 9.22
C GLY A 413 -9.87 10.27 9.33
N ALA A 414 -9.37 10.68 10.50
CA ALA A 414 -8.66 11.95 10.67
C ALA A 414 -7.19 11.83 10.23
N GLN A 415 -6.53 10.73 10.59
CA GLN A 415 -5.11 10.50 10.25
C GLN A 415 -4.87 10.49 8.74
N ILE A 416 -5.77 9.87 7.97
CA ILE A 416 -5.62 9.76 6.51
C ILE A 416 -5.75 11.10 5.78
N GLN A 417 -6.23 12.16 6.42
CA GLN A 417 -6.40 13.46 5.75
C GLN A 417 -5.06 14.17 5.56
N GLY A 418 -4.04 13.87 6.38
CA GLY A 418 -2.68 14.33 6.18
C GLY A 418 -2.04 13.71 4.93
N ASP A 419 -0.97 14.32 4.44
CA ASP A 419 -0.15 13.73 3.37
C ASP A 419 0.79 12.64 3.89
N PHE A 420 1.31 12.75 5.11
CA PHE A 420 2.08 11.69 5.76
C PHE A 420 1.21 10.84 6.68
N LEU A 421 1.16 9.53 6.40
CA LEU A 421 0.40 8.57 7.19
C LEU A 421 1.26 7.93 8.28
N VAL A 422 0.95 8.22 9.54
CA VAL A 422 1.54 7.49 10.67
C VAL A 422 0.75 6.23 10.96
N ARG A 423 1.44 5.19 11.44
CA ARG A 423 0.80 3.97 11.95
C ARG A 423 0.02 3.20 10.89
N GLY A 424 0.49 3.26 9.64
CA GLY A 424 -0.04 2.52 8.50
C GLY A 424 0.38 1.05 8.42
N ASP A 425 1.12 0.53 9.40
CA ASP A 425 1.51 -0.89 9.46
C ASP A 425 0.25 -1.78 9.59
N PRO A 426 -0.05 -2.68 8.65
CA PRO A 426 -1.23 -3.54 8.72
C PRO A 426 -1.21 -4.53 9.89
N ARG A 427 -0.03 -4.80 10.48
CA ARG A 427 0.17 -5.74 11.59
C ARG A 427 -0.10 -5.11 12.95
N THR A 428 0.13 -3.81 13.11
CA THR A 428 0.03 -3.11 14.41
C THR A 428 -0.30 -1.63 14.27
N ASN A 429 -0.76 -0.99 15.35
CA ASN A 429 -0.93 0.48 15.43
C ASN A 429 0.29 1.18 16.08
N GLN A 430 1.36 0.44 16.39
CA GLN A 430 2.50 0.94 17.17
C GLN A 430 3.63 1.48 16.30
N THR A 431 3.86 0.88 15.14
CA THR A 431 4.88 1.30 14.16
C THR A 431 4.59 2.73 13.70
N LEU A 432 5.47 3.70 13.99
CA LEU A 432 5.21 5.10 13.63
C LEU A 432 5.23 5.33 12.13
N TRP A 433 6.25 4.78 11.47
CA TRP A 433 6.49 4.91 10.04
C TRP A 433 6.69 3.52 9.45
N TYR A 434 5.87 3.18 8.45
CA TYR A 434 5.92 1.90 7.76
C TYR A 434 6.02 2.15 6.25
N PRO A 435 7.20 2.00 5.63
CA PRO A 435 7.42 2.38 4.24
C PRO A 435 6.46 1.68 3.28
N GLY A 436 5.85 2.45 2.38
CA GLY A 436 4.82 1.98 1.46
C GLY A 436 3.39 2.10 2.01
N ASN A 437 3.20 2.30 3.32
CA ASN A 437 1.93 2.74 3.91
C ASN A 437 2.14 4.00 4.77
N ASP A 438 2.86 4.95 4.20
CA ASP A 438 3.36 6.17 4.85
C ASP A 438 2.83 7.46 4.21
N THR A 439 1.95 7.33 3.23
CA THR A 439 1.26 8.44 2.54
C THR A 439 -0.24 8.37 2.79
N GLY A 440 -0.87 9.50 3.11
CA GLY A 440 -2.32 9.63 3.27
C GLY A 440 -3.03 10.11 1.99
N LEU A 441 -4.30 10.52 2.12
CA LEU A 441 -5.09 11.13 1.04
C LEU A 441 -4.75 12.62 0.81
N SER A 442 -3.87 13.21 1.62
CA SER A 442 -3.29 14.53 1.34
C SER A 442 -4.32 15.66 1.15
N PHE A 443 -5.44 15.60 1.87
CA PHE A 443 -6.44 16.68 1.92
C PHE A 443 -5.88 17.91 2.65
N LEU A 444 -5.06 17.69 3.69
CA LEU A 444 -4.23 18.70 4.33
C LEU A 444 -2.76 18.32 4.08
N ARG A 445 -2.01 19.17 3.38
CA ARG A 445 -0.62 18.89 3.00
C ARG A 445 0.37 19.49 3.98
N GLY A 446 1.57 18.93 4.03
CA GLY A 446 2.66 19.38 4.90
C GLY A 446 2.47 18.99 6.37
N VAL A 447 1.65 17.98 6.67
CA VAL A 447 1.29 17.62 8.04
C VAL A 447 1.45 16.13 8.35
N ILE A 448 1.75 15.85 9.61
CA ILE A 448 1.66 14.50 10.19
C ILE A 448 0.56 14.53 11.24
N VAL A 449 -0.55 13.81 11.02
CA VAL A 449 -1.67 13.77 11.96
C VAL A 449 -1.66 12.47 12.77
N ASP A 450 -1.67 12.59 14.10
CA ASP A 450 -1.86 11.48 15.03
C ASP A 450 -3.04 11.76 15.98
N VAL A 451 -3.71 10.71 16.42
CA VAL A 451 -5.03 10.75 17.08
C VAL A 451 -5.02 9.89 18.34
N HIS A 452 -6.06 9.96 19.18
CA HIS A 452 -6.07 9.35 20.51
C HIS A 452 -4.79 9.72 21.29
N PHE A 453 -4.42 10.99 21.18
CA PHE A 453 -3.02 11.40 21.23
C PHE A 453 -2.44 11.32 22.64
N ALA A 454 -3.00 12.05 23.61
CA ALA A 454 -2.63 11.94 25.00
C ALA A 454 -3.01 10.58 25.60
N GLU A 455 -4.20 10.06 25.26
CA GLU A 455 -4.77 8.84 25.86
C GLU A 455 -3.92 7.59 25.58
N ARG A 456 -3.26 7.55 24.42
CA ARG A 456 -2.37 6.44 24.04
C ARG A 456 -0.88 6.79 24.19
N GLY A 457 -0.55 7.87 24.89
CA GLY A 457 0.83 8.31 25.13
C GLY A 457 1.61 8.65 23.86
N ARG A 458 0.90 9.04 22.79
CA ARG A 458 1.48 9.26 21.46
C ARG A 458 2.25 10.57 21.36
N ASN A 459 1.97 11.52 22.25
CA ASN A 459 2.78 12.70 22.54
C ASN A 459 4.26 12.38 22.84
N ARG A 460 4.57 11.18 23.36
CA ARG A 460 5.95 10.72 23.60
C ARG A 460 6.64 10.14 22.37
N THR A 461 5.86 9.81 21.34
CA THR A 461 6.32 9.05 20.17
C THR A 461 6.37 9.88 18.89
N LEU A 462 5.37 10.74 18.64
CA LEU A 462 5.32 11.59 17.44
C LEU A 462 6.56 12.49 17.28
N PRO A 463 7.13 13.11 18.34
CA PRO A 463 8.37 13.88 18.23
C PRO A 463 9.57 13.12 17.65
N ARG A 464 9.61 11.78 17.80
CA ARG A 464 10.69 10.95 17.23
C ARG A 464 10.60 10.82 15.71
N LEU A 465 9.39 10.94 15.16
CA LEU A 465 9.18 10.96 13.72
C LEU A 465 9.47 12.37 13.17
N LEU A 466 9.01 13.40 13.88
CA LEU A 466 9.28 14.80 13.50
C LEU A 466 10.76 15.15 13.50
N SER A 467 11.58 14.57 14.37
CA SER A 467 13.03 14.77 14.32
C SER A 467 13.68 14.22 13.05
N LYS A 468 13.01 13.31 12.33
CA LYS A 468 13.45 12.79 11.02
C LYS A 468 12.85 13.59 9.86
N HIS A 469 11.72 14.27 10.09
CA HIS A 469 11.00 15.07 9.09
C HIS A 469 10.63 16.44 9.67
N PRO A 470 11.63 17.29 10.02
CA PRO A 470 11.41 18.54 10.74
C PRO A 470 10.64 19.59 9.93
N GLN A 471 10.61 19.44 8.60
CA GLN A 471 9.84 20.30 7.70
C GLN A 471 8.31 20.13 7.88
N MET A 472 7.86 18.97 8.35
CA MET A 472 6.44 18.67 8.52
C MET A 472 5.88 19.29 9.80
N LEU A 473 4.63 19.76 9.77
CA LEU A 473 3.91 20.16 10.97
C LEU A 473 3.28 18.92 11.63
N GLY A 474 3.67 18.61 12.86
CA GLY A 474 3.04 17.53 13.63
C GLY A 474 1.76 18.00 14.31
N ILE A 475 0.67 17.26 14.16
CA ILE A 475 -0.63 17.56 14.76
C ILE A 475 -1.08 16.33 15.56
N GLY A 476 -1.15 16.47 16.88
CA GLY A 476 -1.74 15.48 17.78
C GLY A 476 -3.14 15.92 18.21
N ILE A 477 -4.13 15.04 18.11
CA ILE A 477 -5.52 15.35 18.48
C ILE A 477 -5.99 14.35 19.54
N ASP A 478 -6.38 14.87 20.71
CA ASP A 478 -6.88 14.07 21.82
C ASP A 478 -8.27 13.47 21.53
N GLU A 479 -8.70 12.50 22.34
CA GLU A 479 -10.05 11.95 22.22
C GLU A 479 -11.12 13.02 22.49
N ALA A 480 -12.31 12.85 21.90
CA ALA A 480 -13.43 13.79 21.95
C ALA A 480 -13.03 15.24 21.62
N THR A 481 -12.00 15.41 20.78
CA THR A 481 -11.45 16.69 20.34
C THR A 481 -11.32 16.70 18.82
N ALA A 482 -11.48 17.87 18.21
CA ALA A 482 -11.31 18.04 16.77
C ALA A 482 -10.57 19.33 16.45
N ILE A 483 -9.87 19.34 15.32
CA ILE A 483 -9.52 20.59 14.64
C ILE A 483 -10.43 20.78 13.43
N VAL A 484 -10.94 22.00 13.27
CA VAL A 484 -11.70 22.45 12.11
C VAL A 484 -10.81 23.39 11.32
N VAL A 485 -10.45 23.00 10.10
CA VAL A 485 -9.53 23.74 9.24
C VAL A 485 -10.30 24.41 8.12
N THR A 486 -10.18 25.75 8.04
CA THR A 486 -10.71 26.57 6.95
C THR A 486 -9.62 27.55 6.53
N GLY A 487 -9.20 27.49 5.26
CA GLY A 487 -7.99 28.20 4.83
C GLY A 487 -6.78 27.67 5.59
N HIS A 488 -6.05 28.57 6.24
CA HIS A 488 -4.89 28.25 7.08
C HIS A 488 -5.21 28.25 8.58
N GLN A 489 -6.46 28.46 9.00
CA GLN A 489 -6.82 28.50 10.42
C GLN A 489 -7.37 27.15 10.89
N ALA A 490 -6.84 26.64 12.00
CA ALA A 490 -7.36 25.51 12.73
C ALA A 490 -8.04 25.97 14.03
N GLU A 491 -9.34 25.76 14.15
CA GLU A 491 -10.13 25.98 15.37
C GLU A 491 -10.26 24.66 16.13
N VAL A 492 -10.03 24.67 17.45
CA VAL A 492 -10.16 23.46 18.29
C VAL A 492 -11.57 23.38 18.88
N LEU A 493 -12.24 22.25 18.68
CA LEU A 493 -13.55 21.94 19.26
C LEU A 493 -13.47 20.70 20.16
N GLY A 494 -14.47 20.52 21.03
CA GLY A 494 -14.59 19.34 21.89
C GLY A 494 -14.11 19.54 23.32
N ARG A 495 -13.49 18.50 23.89
CA ARG A 495 -13.25 18.40 25.35
C ARG A 495 -11.79 18.36 25.77
N GLY A 496 -10.87 18.03 24.86
CA GLY A 496 -9.43 17.97 25.11
C GLY A 496 -8.70 19.04 24.31
N SER A 497 -7.48 18.72 23.89
CA SER A 497 -6.58 19.67 23.26
C SER A 497 -6.06 19.18 21.90
N ALA A 498 -5.67 20.13 21.05
CA ALA A 498 -4.87 19.88 19.87
C ALA A 498 -3.42 20.32 20.12
N TRP A 499 -2.48 19.51 19.69
CA TRP A 499 -1.04 19.65 19.94
C TRP A 499 -0.31 19.90 18.63
N PHE A 500 0.24 21.09 18.45
CA PHE A 500 0.94 21.50 17.24
C PHE A 500 2.45 21.52 17.47
N TYR A 501 3.20 20.71 16.71
CA TYR A 501 4.65 20.61 16.78
C TYR A 501 5.27 21.21 15.53
N ASP A 502 5.86 22.40 15.65
CA ASP A 502 6.70 22.97 14.62
C ASP A 502 8.17 22.67 14.90
N SER A 503 8.81 21.96 13.96
CA SER A 503 10.24 21.62 14.02
C SER A 503 11.07 22.32 12.95
N SER A 504 10.47 23.21 12.14
CA SER A 504 11.09 23.80 10.94
C SER A 504 12.29 24.72 11.26
N GLY A 505 12.37 25.24 12.48
CA GLY A 505 13.49 26.07 12.96
C GLY A 505 14.47 25.36 13.91
N THR A 506 14.21 24.12 14.31
CA THR A 506 15.02 23.41 15.31
C THR A 506 15.94 22.39 14.66
N GLN A 507 17.19 22.79 14.34
CA GLN A 507 18.27 21.86 13.98
C GLN A 507 18.93 21.19 15.21
N THR A 508 18.36 21.35 16.42
CA THR A 508 18.99 20.86 17.65
C THR A 508 18.36 19.54 18.12
N ALA A 509 19.16 18.71 18.80
CA ALA A 509 18.78 17.41 19.35
C ALA A 509 17.65 17.43 20.42
N ASN A 510 17.04 18.59 20.67
CA ASN A 510 15.95 18.73 21.63
C ASN A 510 14.61 18.35 20.99
N LYS A 511 13.76 17.63 21.74
CA LYS A 511 12.42 17.26 21.29
C LYS A 511 11.60 18.54 21.02
N PRO A 512 10.91 18.65 19.88
CA PRO A 512 10.05 19.80 19.61
C PRO A 512 9.01 19.96 20.71
N THR A 513 8.90 21.17 21.26
CA THR A 513 7.90 21.50 22.28
C THR A 513 6.60 21.88 21.56
N PRO A 514 5.47 21.25 21.89
CA PRO A 514 4.22 21.56 21.23
C PRO A 514 3.63 22.87 21.73
N VAL A 515 2.95 23.57 20.83
CA VAL A 515 1.90 24.51 21.19
C VAL A 515 0.62 23.71 21.42
N VAL A 516 0.07 23.76 22.63
CA VAL A 516 -1.15 23.04 23.01
C VAL A 516 -2.31 24.03 23.05
N ILE A 517 -3.38 23.73 22.32
CA ILE A 517 -4.56 24.58 22.19
C ILE A 517 -5.77 23.80 22.65
N ASP A 518 -6.44 24.34 23.66
CA ASP A 518 -7.70 23.80 24.18
C ASP A 518 -8.89 24.24 23.33
N ALA A 519 -10.04 23.60 23.54
CA ALA A 519 -11.29 23.94 22.85
C ALA A 519 -11.62 25.44 22.92
N GLY A 520 -12.05 26.00 21.78
CA GLY A 520 -12.32 27.42 21.57
C GLY A 520 -11.09 28.22 21.10
N GLY A 521 -9.88 27.67 21.24
CA GLY A 521 -8.66 28.28 20.73
C GLY A 521 -8.47 28.08 19.22
N LYS A 522 -7.55 28.87 18.65
CA LYS A 522 -7.22 28.85 17.22
C LYS A 522 -5.70 28.84 16.99
N TYR A 523 -5.29 28.15 15.94
CA TYR A 523 -3.90 28.05 15.49
C TYR A 523 -3.81 28.38 14.00
N ASP A 524 -2.85 29.22 13.63
CA ASP A 524 -2.53 29.51 12.23
C ASP A 524 -1.52 28.48 11.73
N LEU A 525 -1.96 27.61 10.81
CA LEU A 525 -1.18 26.51 10.27
C LEU A 525 -0.06 26.99 9.34
N LYS A 526 -0.23 28.15 8.71
CA LYS A 526 0.71 28.70 7.73
C LYS A 526 1.85 29.44 8.42
N SER A 527 1.53 30.30 9.39
CA SER A 527 2.55 30.97 10.21
C SER A 527 3.05 30.12 11.39
N ARG A 528 2.39 28.99 11.67
CA ARG A 528 2.69 28.07 12.79
C ARG A 528 2.67 28.78 14.15
N THR A 529 1.62 29.58 14.40
CA THR A 529 1.48 30.38 15.63
C THR A 529 0.04 30.37 16.15
N THR A 530 -0.13 30.66 17.45
CA THR A 530 -1.47 30.88 18.04
C THR A 530 -2.13 32.13 17.48
N VAL A 531 -3.42 32.05 17.16
CA VAL A 531 -4.24 33.23 16.81
C VAL A 531 -4.80 33.82 18.09
N ARG A 532 -4.62 35.14 18.27
CA ARG A 532 -5.11 35.88 19.44
C ARG A 532 -6.58 36.24 19.33
#